data_AF-A0A8K0PKU1-F1
#
_entry.id   AF-A0A8K0PKU1-F1
#
_cell.length_a   1.000
_cell.length_b   1.000
_cell.length_c   1.000
_cell.angle_alpha   90.00
_cell.angle_beta   90.00
_cell.angle_gamma   90.00
#
_symmetry.space_group_name_H-M   'P 1'
#
loop_
_entity.id
_entity.type
_entity.pdbx_description
1 polymer ?
#
loop_
_entity_poly.entity_id
_entity_poly.type
_entity_poly.pdbx_seq_one_letter_code
_entity_poly.pdbx_strand_id
1 'polypeptide(L)'
;MSARERDLEEGCFAQTFERKYYHREGVFIKRNLRSNRIGGPSGLVIPPYRAMRKTETDNWHLQVSDHDEFIFCHNDLSQQNVIVDPGALKINAIIDWEYAGFYPEYFEMAFYTRLGPSVAIGDEVDDSEKLLDFLKSRSEGAV
;
A
#
# COMPACT_ATOMS: atom_id res chain seq x y z
N MET A 1 -28.70 28.19 3.85
CA MET A 1 -27.24 28.48 3.91
C MET A 1 -26.52 27.20 3.54
N SER A 2 -25.85 27.19 2.38
CA SER A 2 -25.20 26.02 1.78
C SER A 2 -23.92 25.68 2.55
N ALA A 3 -23.76 24.42 2.95
CA ALA A 3 -22.58 23.94 3.65
C ALA A 3 -21.38 23.96 2.70
N ARG A 4 -20.31 24.58 3.17
CA ARG A 4 -19.01 24.79 2.51
C ARG A 4 -18.52 23.53 1.80
N GLU A 5 -18.16 23.69 0.53
CA GLU A 5 -17.27 22.81 -0.21
C GLU A 5 -16.03 22.59 0.66
N ARG A 6 -15.88 21.38 1.20
CA ARG A 6 -14.65 20.94 1.85
C ARG A 6 -13.73 20.52 0.71
N ASP A 7 -12.55 21.12 0.63
CA ASP A 7 -11.53 20.81 -0.37
C ASP A 7 -11.29 19.29 -0.40
N LEU A 8 -11.82 18.64 -1.43
CA LEU A 8 -11.60 17.22 -1.66
C LEU A 8 -10.16 17.04 -2.16
N GLU A 9 -9.43 16.08 -1.59
CA GLU A 9 -8.09 15.69 -2.06
C GLU A 9 -8.11 15.36 -3.56
N GLU A 10 -7.01 15.64 -4.26
CA GLU A 10 -6.94 15.51 -5.72
C GLU A 10 -7.32 14.09 -6.21
N GLY A 11 -8.40 14.00 -6.99
CA GLY A 11 -8.95 12.73 -7.49
C GLY A 11 -10.04 12.09 -6.63
N CYS A 12 -10.40 12.67 -5.46
CA CYS A 12 -11.51 12.23 -4.63
C CYS A 12 -12.84 12.80 -5.16
N PHE A 13 -13.78 11.96 -5.59
CA PHE A 13 -15.06 12.39 -6.19
C PHE A 13 -16.28 12.17 -5.28
N ALA A 14 -16.13 11.40 -4.19
CA ALA A 14 -17.18 11.27 -3.18
C ALA A 14 -16.60 10.98 -1.80
N GLN A 15 -17.28 11.45 -0.76
CA GLN A 15 -16.94 11.18 0.62
C GLN A 15 -18.22 10.90 1.45
N THR A 16 -18.26 9.76 2.13
CA THR A 16 -19.17 9.43 3.23
C THR A 16 -18.41 9.51 4.55
N PHE A 17 -19.12 9.35 5.68
CA PHE A 17 -18.50 9.28 7.01
C PHE A 17 -17.42 8.20 7.12
N GLU A 18 -17.57 7.09 6.40
CA GLU A 18 -16.66 5.94 6.47
C GLU A 18 -15.75 5.80 5.24
N ARG A 19 -16.02 6.53 4.15
CA ARG A 19 -15.41 6.24 2.84
C ARG A 19 -15.17 7.46 1.99
N LYS A 20 -13.94 7.67 1.53
CA LYS A 20 -13.55 8.50 0.38
C LYS A 20 -13.40 7.62 -0.87
N TYR A 21 -13.90 8.11 -1.99
CA TYR A 21 -13.95 7.42 -3.28
C TYR A 21 -13.07 8.20 -4.25
N TYR A 22 -12.04 7.55 -4.78
CA TYR A 22 -11.09 8.17 -5.71
C TYR A 22 -11.27 7.60 -7.11
N HIS A 23 -11.14 8.47 -8.12
CA HIS A 23 -11.09 8.10 -9.53
C HIS A 23 -9.83 8.70 -10.14
N ARG A 24 -8.83 7.86 -10.39
CA ARG A 24 -7.63 8.20 -11.16
C ARG A 24 -7.56 7.23 -12.34
N GLU A 25 -7.59 7.78 -13.55
CA GLU A 25 -7.35 7.03 -14.80
C GLU A 25 -8.19 5.74 -14.98
N GLY A 26 -9.45 5.74 -14.52
CA GLY A 26 -10.36 4.59 -14.67
C GLY A 26 -10.23 3.51 -13.58
N VAL A 27 -9.38 3.72 -12.57
CA VAL A 27 -9.19 2.80 -11.44
C VAL A 27 -9.91 3.33 -10.20
N PHE A 28 -10.67 2.44 -9.54
CA PHE A 28 -11.30 2.73 -8.26
C PHE A 28 -10.38 2.33 -7.11
N ILE A 29 -9.88 3.31 -6.35
CA ILE A 29 -8.98 3.07 -5.22
C ILE A 29 -9.71 3.37 -3.91
N LYS A 30 -9.95 2.33 -3.09
CA LYS A 30 -10.55 2.48 -1.76
C LYS A 30 -9.46 2.73 -0.71
N ARG A 31 -9.04 3.99 -0.53
CA ARG A 31 -8.04 4.40 0.49
C ARG A 31 -8.59 4.51 1.93
N ASN A 32 -9.66 3.79 2.24
CA ASN A 32 -10.41 3.95 3.51
C ASN A 32 -10.03 2.96 4.59
N LEU A 33 -9.28 1.92 4.24
CA LEU A 33 -8.71 1.04 5.24
C LEU A 33 -7.47 1.74 5.78
N ARG A 34 -7.63 2.30 6.99
CA ARG A 34 -6.55 2.90 7.75
C ARG A 34 -6.36 2.13 9.05
N SER A 35 -5.14 2.21 9.58
CA SER A 35 -4.74 1.55 10.81
C SER A 35 -3.61 2.36 11.43
N ASN A 36 -3.54 2.34 12.74
CA ASN A 36 -2.38 2.81 13.50
C ASN A 36 -1.34 1.71 13.74
N ARG A 37 -1.62 0.47 13.31
CA ARG A 37 -0.70 -0.69 13.34
C ARG A 37 -0.13 -0.96 11.96
N ILE A 38 1.16 -1.26 11.88
CA ILE A 38 1.85 -1.72 10.67
C ILE A 38 1.60 -3.23 10.49
N GLY A 39 1.52 -3.68 9.23
CA GLY A 39 1.38 -5.11 8.90
C GLY A 39 -0.03 -5.51 8.49
N GLY A 40 -0.28 -6.81 8.36
CA GLY A 40 -1.55 -7.35 7.90
C GLY A 40 -2.72 -7.07 8.85
N PRO A 41 -3.97 -7.40 8.48
CA PRO A 41 -5.16 -7.15 9.30
C PRO A 41 -5.14 -7.81 10.69
N SER A 42 -4.33 -8.85 10.88
CA SER A 42 -4.11 -9.53 12.16
C SER A 42 -2.98 -8.93 13.00
N GLY A 43 -2.25 -7.94 12.46
CA GLY A 43 -1.01 -7.42 13.04
C GLY A 43 0.24 -8.24 12.72
N LEU A 44 0.11 -9.36 11.99
CA LEU A 44 1.27 -10.10 11.47
C LEU A 44 2.00 -9.23 10.45
N VAL A 45 3.29 -9.02 10.66
CA VAL A 45 4.14 -8.25 9.75
C VAL A 45 4.90 -9.21 8.85
N ILE A 46 4.49 -9.26 7.59
CA ILE A 46 5.27 -9.86 6.51
C ILE A 46 5.78 -8.68 5.68
N PRO A 47 7.09 -8.35 5.74
CA PRO A 47 7.63 -7.27 4.92
C PRO A 47 7.47 -7.59 3.44
N PRO A 48 7.28 -6.58 2.57
CA PRO A 48 7.33 -6.80 1.12
C PRO A 48 8.60 -7.52 0.68
N TYR A 49 8.50 -8.41 -0.32
CA TYR A 49 9.60 -9.22 -0.82
C TYR A 49 10.92 -8.46 -1.01
N ARG A 50 10.84 -7.23 -1.54
CA ARG A 50 12.00 -6.36 -1.79
C ARG A 50 12.77 -5.95 -0.52
N ALA A 51 12.09 -5.80 0.62
CA ALA A 51 12.73 -5.59 1.93
C ALA A 51 13.18 -6.90 2.57
N MET A 52 12.41 -7.99 2.44
CA MET A 52 12.79 -9.30 2.99
C MET A 52 14.14 -9.77 2.45
N ARG A 53 14.45 -9.49 1.18
CA ARG A 53 15.74 -9.84 0.57
C ARG A 53 16.96 -9.14 1.17
N LYS A 54 16.76 -8.14 2.02
CA LYS A 54 17.80 -7.28 2.60
C LYS A 54 17.99 -7.49 4.10
N THR A 55 17.30 -8.45 4.69
CA THR A 55 17.37 -8.72 6.13
C THR A 55 17.17 -10.20 6.43
N GLU A 56 17.78 -10.66 7.52
CA GLU A 56 17.52 -11.99 8.08
C GLU A 56 16.44 -11.96 9.17
N THR A 57 15.92 -10.77 9.51
CA THR A 57 14.85 -10.61 10.50
C THR A 57 13.54 -11.20 10.00
N ASP A 58 13.09 -12.26 10.66
CA ASP A 58 11.87 -13.00 10.37
C ASP A 58 10.72 -12.70 11.34
N ASN A 59 11.02 -12.09 12.49
CA ASN A 59 10.03 -11.70 13.49
C ASN A 59 10.08 -10.19 13.79
N TRP A 60 8.94 -9.52 13.64
CA TRP A 60 8.81 -8.07 13.75
C TRP A 60 7.79 -7.70 14.83
N HIS A 61 8.26 -7.01 15.86
CA HIS A 61 7.43 -6.40 16.90
C HIS A 61 7.51 -4.89 16.75
N LEU A 62 6.48 -4.31 16.12
CA LEU A 62 6.45 -2.90 15.74
C LEU A 62 5.55 -2.09 16.66
N GLN A 63 6.01 -0.89 17.00
CA GLN A 63 5.26 0.09 17.77
C GLN A 63 3.98 0.50 17.05
N VAL A 64 2.91 0.71 17.83
CA VAL A 64 1.64 1.26 17.37
C VAL A 64 1.75 2.78 17.29
N SER A 65 1.18 3.39 16.26
CA SER A 65 1.09 4.85 16.13
C SER A 65 -0.06 5.42 16.97
N ASP A 66 0.03 6.71 17.31
CA ASP A 66 -1.03 7.45 18.00
C ASP A 66 -2.24 7.72 17.08
N HIS A 67 -2.05 7.63 15.76
CA HIS A 67 -3.06 7.94 14.76
C HIS A 67 -3.14 6.88 13.66
N ASP A 68 -4.29 6.78 13.01
CA ASP A 68 -4.52 5.89 11.85
C ASP A 68 -3.83 6.44 10.58
N GLU A 69 -2.50 6.52 10.60
CA GLU A 69 -1.68 7.14 9.55
C GLU A 69 -1.37 6.18 8.38
N PHE A 70 -1.47 4.88 8.58
CA PHE A 70 -1.14 3.88 7.57
C PHE A 70 -2.35 3.53 6.70
N ILE A 71 -2.11 3.23 5.42
CA ILE A 71 -3.13 2.77 4.47
C ILE A 71 -2.89 1.30 4.13
N PHE A 72 -3.94 0.60 3.73
CA PHE A 72 -3.81 -0.79 3.28
C PHE A 72 -3.17 -0.85 1.88
N CYS A 73 -1.91 -1.28 1.84
CA CYS A 73 -1.07 -1.50 0.67
C CYS A 73 -1.12 -2.97 0.25
N HIS A 74 -1.03 -3.24 -1.05
CA HIS A 74 -0.82 -4.58 -1.61
C HIS A 74 0.65 -4.96 -1.56
N ASN A 75 1.56 -3.99 -1.77
CA ASN A 75 3.03 -4.14 -1.78
C ASN A 75 3.63 -5.11 -2.82
N ASP A 76 2.78 -5.72 -3.65
CA ASP A 76 3.18 -6.65 -4.73
C ASP A 76 2.26 -6.50 -5.94
N LEU A 77 1.81 -5.27 -6.23
CA LEU A 77 0.87 -5.01 -7.31
C LEU A 77 1.58 -4.89 -8.66
N SER A 78 2.06 -6.01 -9.19
CA SER A 78 2.52 -6.14 -10.58
C SER A 78 1.37 -6.47 -11.53
N GLN A 79 1.61 -6.36 -12.84
CA GLN A 79 0.63 -6.77 -13.86
C GLN A 79 0.21 -8.26 -13.74
N GLN A 80 1.08 -9.10 -13.19
CA GLN A 80 0.82 -10.53 -13.01
C GLN A 80 -0.26 -10.80 -11.96
N ASN A 81 -0.45 -9.87 -11.03
CA ASN A 81 -1.41 -9.95 -9.94
C ASN A 81 -2.74 -9.24 -10.27
N VAL A 82 -2.94 -8.80 -11.52
CA VAL A 82 -4.17 -8.18 -12.01
C VAL A 82 -4.78 -9.07 -13.11
N ILE A 83 -5.92 -9.69 -12.81
CA ILE A 83 -6.67 -10.48 -13.78
C ILE A 83 -7.59 -9.56 -14.56
N VAL A 84 -7.47 -9.57 -15.88
CA VAL A 84 -8.25 -8.73 -16.79
C VAL A 84 -9.07 -9.61 -17.75
N ASP A 85 -10.31 -9.22 -18.02
CA ASP A 85 -11.09 -9.77 -19.12
C ASP A 85 -10.47 -9.36 -20.46
N PRO A 86 -10.05 -10.31 -21.32
CA PRO A 86 -9.33 -9.98 -22.55
C PRO A 86 -10.22 -9.33 -23.63
N GLY A 87 -11.54 -9.48 -23.55
CA GLY A 87 -12.48 -8.89 -24.52
C GLY A 87 -12.98 -7.52 -24.09
N ALA A 88 -13.30 -7.34 -22.81
CA ALA A 88 -13.85 -6.11 -22.25
C ALA A 88 -12.80 -5.14 -21.70
N LEU A 89 -11.55 -5.60 -21.54
CA LEU A 89 -10.46 -4.85 -20.90
C LEU A 89 -10.82 -4.33 -19.50
N LYS A 90 -11.59 -5.13 -18.75
CA LYS A 90 -12.01 -4.83 -17.38
C LYS A 90 -11.20 -5.66 -16.39
N ILE A 91 -10.80 -5.05 -15.28
CA ILE A 91 -10.19 -5.76 -14.16
C ILE A 91 -11.26 -6.68 -13.55
N ASN A 92 -11.00 -7.98 -13.55
CA ASN A 92 -11.84 -9.01 -12.94
C ASN A 92 -11.41 -9.29 -11.49
N ALA A 93 -10.11 -9.26 -11.21
CA ALA A 93 -9.59 -9.50 -9.87
C ALA A 93 -8.21 -8.89 -9.65
N ILE A 94 -7.89 -8.63 -8.38
CA ILE A 94 -6.54 -8.40 -7.87
C ILE A 94 -6.24 -9.55 -6.91
N ILE A 95 -5.12 -10.24 -7.11
CA ILE A 95 -4.75 -11.48 -6.40
C ILE A 95 -3.40 -11.31 -5.71
N ASP A 96 -2.97 -12.34 -4.97
CA ASP A 96 -1.64 -12.42 -4.36
C ASP A 96 -1.35 -11.37 -3.26
N TRP A 97 -2.21 -11.37 -2.24
CA TRP A 97 -2.18 -10.42 -1.13
C TRP A 97 -1.22 -10.80 0.01
N GLU A 98 -0.23 -11.68 -0.23
CA GLU A 98 0.61 -12.22 0.84
C GLU A 98 1.51 -11.16 1.53
N TYR A 99 1.89 -10.11 0.78
CA TYR A 99 2.65 -8.95 1.30
C TYR A 99 1.76 -7.77 1.70
N ALA A 100 0.44 -7.93 1.66
CA ALA A 100 -0.48 -6.85 1.92
C ALA A 100 -0.51 -6.48 3.41
N GLY A 101 -0.65 -5.18 3.68
CA GLY A 101 -0.73 -4.69 5.05
C GLY A 101 -0.84 -3.18 5.11
N PHE A 102 -0.91 -2.67 6.32
CA PHE A 102 -0.95 -1.24 6.61
C PHE A 102 0.46 -0.66 6.62
N TYR A 103 0.73 0.26 5.70
CA TYR A 103 2.03 0.94 5.56
C TYR A 103 1.81 2.42 5.17
N PRO A 104 2.83 3.28 5.28
CA PRO A 104 2.81 4.59 4.63
C PRO A 104 2.54 4.48 3.12
N GLU A 105 1.71 5.38 2.57
CA GLU A 105 1.20 5.26 1.20
C GLU A 105 2.29 5.23 0.12
N TYR A 106 3.43 5.86 0.39
CA TYR A 106 4.56 5.93 -0.54
C TYR A 106 5.31 4.60 -0.72
N PHE A 107 4.95 3.55 0.03
CA PHE A 107 5.46 2.19 -0.19
C PHE A 107 4.60 1.37 -1.16
N GLU A 108 3.39 1.85 -1.53
CA GLU A 108 2.60 1.26 -2.61
C GLU A 108 3.12 1.77 -3.96
N MET A 109 4.17 1.11 -4.44
CA MET A 109 4.79 1.43 -5.72
C MET A 109 3.90 0.98 -6.90
N ALA A 110 3.83 1.79 -7.95
CA ALA A 110 2.96 1.55 -9.10
C ALA A 110 3.55 0.53 -10.10
N PHE A 111 4.06 -0.62 -9.62
CA PHE A 111 4.71 -1.61 -10.50
C PHE A 111 3.81 -2.18 -11.60
N TYR A 112 2.48 -2.12 -11.44
CA TYR A 112 1.49 -2.47 -12.46
C TYR A 112 1.57 -1.62 -13.75
N THR A 113 2.25 -0.47 -13.72
CA THR A 113 2.39 0.39 -14.91
C THR A 113 3.41 -0.14 -15.92
N ARG A 114 4.15 -1.20 -15.57
CA ARG A 114 5.13 -1.83 -16.47
C ARG A 114 5.15 -3.35 -16.33
N LEU A 115 5.75 -4.00 -17.32
CA LEU A 115 6.01 -5.43 -17.26
C LEU A 115 7.17 -5.72 -16.29
N GLY A 116 7.01 -6.75 -15.46
CA GLY A 116 8.09 -7.24 -14.59
C GLY A 116 7.65 -7.43 -13.14
N PRO A 117 8.61 -7.75 -12.26
CA PRO A 117 8.35 -7.98 -10.84
C PRO A 117 8.04 -6.68 -10.08
N SER A 118 7.49 -6.82 -8.87
CA SER A 118 7.26 -5.73 -7.91
C SER A 118 8.51 -5.30 -7.15
N VAL A 119 9.60 -5.07 -7.89
CA VAL A 119 10.87 -4.51 -7.40
C VAL A 119 11.35 -3.46 -8.38
N ALA A 120 12.05 -2.43 -7.91
CA ALA A 120 12.61 -1.40 -8.78
C ALA A 120 13.60 -2.01 -9.79
N ILE A 121 13.54 -1.54 -11.04
CA ILE A 121 14.46 -1.96 -12.12
C ILE A 121 15.05 -0.73 -12.81
N GLY A 122 16.27 -0.86 -13.35
CA GLY A 122 16.91 0.20 -14.12
C GLY A 122 17.18 1.45 -13.29
N ASP A 123 16.57 2.56 -13.70
CA ASP A 123 16.66 3.89 -13.09
C ASP A 123 15.47 4.25 -12.17
N GLU A 124 14.59 3.28 -11.89
CA GLU A 124 13.48 3.48 -10.96
C GLU A 124 13.96 3.72 -9.53
N VAL A 125 13.14 4.45 -8.78
CA VAL A 125 13.37 4.67 -7.35
C VAL A 125 13.21 3.34 -6.61
N ASP A 126 14.32 2.85 -6.05
CA ASP A 126 14.34 1.69 -5.16
C ASP A 126 14.07 2.12 -3.71
N ASP A 127 12.89 1.81 -3.20
CA ASP A 127 12.45 2.09 -1.84
C ASP A 127 12.79 0.98 -0.84
N SER A 128 13.48 -0.08 -1.26
CA SER A 128 13.69 -1.29 -0.45
C SER A 128 14.45 -1.03 0.85
N GLU A 129 15.53 -0.22 0.80
CA GLU A 129 16.27 0.17 2.02
C GLU A 129 15.42 1.10 2.89
N LYS A 130 14.72 2.06 2.28
CA LYS A 130 13.83 2.99 3.01
C LYS A 130 12.72 2.24 3.75
N LEU A 131 12.17 1.19 3.12
CA LEU A 131 11.18 0.30 3.70
C LEU A 131 11.76 -0.49 4.87
N LEU A 132 12.96 -1.05 4.71
CA LEU A 132 13.64 -1.78 5.78
C LEU A 132 13.99 -0.87 6.97
N ASP A 133 14.54 0.31 6.71
CA ASP A 133 14.87 1.31 7.72
C ASP A 133 13.62 1.79 8.45
N PHE A 134 12.52 1.98 7.73
CA PHE A 134 11.22 2.29 8.33
C PHE A 134 10.80 1.21 9.33
N LEU A 135 10.86 -0.08 8.95
CA LEU A 135 10.51 -1.17 9.86
C LEU A 135 11.42 -1.21 11.07
N LYS A 136 12.74 -1.12 10.87
CA LYS A 136 13.73 -1.08 11.96
C LYS A 136 13.49 0.09 12.92
N SER A 137 13.17 1.27 12.40
CA SER A 137 12.90 2.48 13.21
C SER A 137 11.64 2.36 14.08
N ARG A 138 10.75 1.43 13.75
CA ARG A 138 9.50 1.16 14.47
C ARG A 138 9.57 -0.09 15.35
N SER A 139 10.67 -0.84 15.31
CA SER A 139 10.85 -2.00 16.17
C SER A 139 10.94 -1.61 17.65
N GLU A 140 10.27 -2.35 18.51
CA GLU A 140 10.39 -2.20 19.96
C GLU A 140 11.87 -2.38 20.37
N GLY A 141 12.46 -1.35 21.01
CA GLY A 141 13.86 -1.38 21.44
C GLY A 141 14.89 -0.74 20.50
N ALA A 142 14.45 -0.04 19.43
CA ALA A 142 15.34 0.85 18.69
C ALA A 142 15.81 2.01 19.60
N VAL A 143 17.11 2.05 19.90
CA VAL A 143 17.81 3.12 20.66
C VAL A 143 18.40 4.13 19.70
#